data_AF-A0A8E0R6P0-F1
#
_entry.id   AF-A0A8E0R6P0-F1
#
_cell.length_a   1.000
_cell.length_b   1.000
_cell.length_c   1.000
_cell.angle_alpha   90.00
_cell.angle_beta   90.00
_cell.angle_gamma   90.00
#
_symmetry.space_group_name_H-M   'P 1'
#
loop_
_entity.id
_entity.type
_entity.pdbx_description
1 polymer ?
#
loop_
_entity_poly.entity_id
_entity_poly.type
_entity_poly.pdbx_seq_one_letter_code
_entity_poly.pdbx_strand_id
1 'polypeptide(L)'
;MKLNKNKSIGRVLFIVEGSRTEFSILRRIFCNILGYSYIEKRRNRPTYFVSIQDRFSQIAVVNTRESNIRDISENEKYLDDVFDVLREQYKFPIDQSAIYYLFDRDPKSNTDPALIEKYILSLANPYDNNDYKAGQLLLSYPSIESYLVSNFRDAANFLRFSLGTDAKKYIGQNTDIQINKISEETMINAADEFLQYLVSERIAFNIDEFSEAGHAIFTKQEAEYLAGRGFRLFSMLTLAFLQMGIIEMEEKLQ
;
A
#
# COMPACT_ATOMS: atom_id res chain seq x y z
N MET A 1 6.07 19.38 -0.50
CA MET A 1 5.41 18.36 0.35
C MET A 1 6.18 18.21 1.64
N LYS A 2 5.52 17.81 2.71
CA LYS A 2 6.16 17.66 4.02
C LYS A 2 5.69 16.37 4.71
N LEU A 3 6.62 15.72 5.41
CA LEU A 3 6.31 14.60 6.30
C LEU A 3 5.93 15.13 7.69
N ASN A 4 4.77 14.72 8.20
CA ASN A 4 4.31 15.01 9.56
C ASN A 4 4.57 13.80 10.47
N LYS A 5 5.77 13.76 11.05
CA LYS A 5 6.23 12.66 11.90
C LYS A 5 5.41 12.45 13.17
N ASN A 6 4.80 13.53 13.66
CA ASN A 6 4.04 13.52 14.90
C ASN A 6 2.54 13.35 14.66
N LYS A 7 2.13 13.01 13.42
CA LYS A 7 0.73 12.81 13.09
C LYS A 7 0.16 11.66 13.91
N SER A 8 -0.86 11.95 14.72
CA SER A 8 -1.64 10.89 15.35
C SER A 8 -2.60 10.30 14.32
N ILE A 9 -2.45 9.01 14.04
CA ILE A 9 -3.22 8.29 13.00
C ILE A 9 -4.25 7.32 13.61
N GLY A 10 -4.34 7.23 14.93
CA GLY A 10 -5.26 6.32 15.60
C GLY A 10 -4.89 4.85 15.39
N ARG A 11 -5.75 4.10 14.70
CA ARG A 11 -5.60 2.66 14.45
C ARG A 11 -5.69 2.39 12.96
N VAL A 12 -4.70 1.68 12.43
CA VAL A 12 -4.64 1.36 11.00
C VAL A 12 -4.23 -0.09 10.81
N LEU A 13 -4.97 -0.80 9.98
CA LEU A 13 -4.75 -2.18 9.61
C LEU A 13 -4.33 -2.24 8.13
N PHE A 14 -3.15 -2.80 7.87
CA PHE A 14 -2.75 -3.22 6.53
C PHE A 14 -2.94 -4.73 6.37
N ILE A 15 -3.67 -5.12 5.34
CA ILE A 15 -3.84 -6.50 4.89
C ILE A 15 -3.05 -6.62 3.59
N VAL A 16 -1.97 -7.42 3.60
CA VAL A 16 -1.01 -7.48 2.49
C VAL A 16 -1.01 -8.83 1.79
N GLU A 17 -0.58 -8.86 0.53
CA GLU A 17 -0.50 -10.11 -0.26
C GLU A 17 0.68 -11.01 0.17
N GLY A 18 1.87 -10.42 0.28
CA GLY A 18 3.11 -11.14 0.53
C GLY A 18 3.39 -11.42 2.00
N SER A 19 4.61 -11.86 2.29
CA SER A 19 5.06 -12.21 3.64
C SER A 19 6.43 -11.66 3.99
N ARG A 20 7.02 -10.82 3.12
CA ARG A 20 8.41 -10.35 3.26
C ARG A 20 8.58 -8.87 2.96
N THR A 21 8.42 -8.45 1.70
CA THR A 21 8.78 -7.09 1.27
C THR A 21 7.87 -6.06 1.94
N GLU A 22 6.56 -6.28 1.90
CA GLU A 22 5.52 -5.40 2.47
C GLU A 22 5.74 -5.18 3.96
N PHE A 23 5.87 -6.28 4.73
CA PHE A 23 6.17 -6.21 6.16
C PHE A 23 7.46 -5.44 6.45
N SER A 24 8.50 -5.60 5.62
CA SER A 24 9.78 -4.93 5.83
C SER A 24 9.69 -3.43 5.56
N ILE A 25 8.98 -3.03 4.49
CA ILE A 25 8.73 -1.63 4.15
C ILE A 25 7.85 -0.97 5.22
N LEU A 26 6.70 -1.58 5.55
CA LEU A 26 5.75 -1.02 6.52
C LEU A 26 6.37 -0.92 7.92
N ARG A 27 7.15 -1.93 8.35
CA ARG A 27 7.89 -1.86 9.62
C ARG A 27 8.94 -0.75 9.60
N ARG A 28 9.70 -0.61 8.50
CA ARG A 28 10.69 0.48 8.39
C ARG A 28 10.02 1.84 8.54
N ILE A 29 8.92 2.06 7.85
CA ILE A 29 8.22 3.36 7.84
C ILE A 29 7.55 3.61 9.19
N PHE A 30 6.59 2.77 9.57
CA PHE A 30 5.75 3.08 10.72
C PHE A 30 6.46 2.89 12.05
N CYS A 31 7.29 1.86 12.18
CA CYS A 31 7.92 1.52 13.46
C CYS A 31 9.29 2.18 13.63
N ASN A 32 10.11 2.28 12.58
CA ASN A 32 11.47 2.81 12.71
C ASN A 32 11.59 4.30 12.38
N ILE A 33 10.82 4.82 11.42
CA ILE A 33 10.86 6.23 11.05
C ILE A 33 9.84 7.01 11.88
N LEU A 34 8.57 6.61 11.85
CA LEU A 34 7.46 7.36 12.47
C LEU A 34 7.28 7.06 13.97
N GLY A 35 7.85 5.96 14.48
CA GLY A 35 7.81 5.63 15.91
C GLY A 35 6.43 5.17 16.42
N TYR A 36 5.57 4.68 15.54
CA TYR A 36 4.25 4.14 15.91
C TYR A 36 4.37 2.76 16.53
N SER A 37 3.40 2.40 17.38
CA SER A 37 3.26 1.02 17.81
C SER A 37 2.93 0.13 16.61
N TYR A 38 3.51 -1.07 16.55
CA TYR A 38 3.46 -1.93 15.39
C TYR A 38 3.23 -3.39 15.79
N ILE A 39 2.23 -4.02 15.20
CA ILE A 39 1.89 -5.43 15.36
C ILE A 39 1.99 -6.08 13.98
N GLU A 40 2.71 -7.19 13.84
CA GLU A 40 2.64 -7.99 12.61
C GLU A 40 2.28 -9.46 12.85
N LYS A 41 1.38 -9.98 12.03
CA LYS A 41 1.09 -11.40 11.88
C LYS A 41 1.36 -11.87 10.47
N ARG A 42 2.30 -12.79 10.34
CA ARG A 42 2.55 -13.48 9.06
C ARG A 42 1.87 -14.83 9.07
N ARG A 43 1.21 -15.22 7.98
CA ARG A 43 0.51 -16.52 7.83
C ARG A 43 1.39 -17.72 8.17
N ASN A 44 2.67 -17.67 7.80
CA ASN A 44 3.64 -18.74 8.01
C ASN A 44 4.36 -18.67 9.36
N ARG A 45 3.94 -17.78 10.27
CA ARG A 45 4.53 -17.67 11.61
C ARG A 45 3.44 -17.85 12.67
N PRO A 46 3.67 -18.69 13.69
CA PRO A 46 2.70 -18.88 14.76
C PRO A 46 2.61 -17.64 15.65
N THR A 47 3.72 -16.93 15.84
CA THR A 47 3.83 -15.79 16.74
C THR A 47 3.60 -14.46 16.01
N TYR A 48 3.09 -13.51 16.77
CA TYR A 48 3.05 -12.10 16.39
C TYR A 48 4.35 -11.44 16.80
N PHE A 49 4.79 -10.45 16.03
CA PHE A 49 5.77 -9.48 16.51
C PHE A 49 5.04 -8.23 16.96
N VAL A 50 5.47 -7.65 18.08
CA VAL A 50 4.90 -6.44 18.65
C VAL A 50 6.03 -5.48 19.05
N SER A 51 5.89 -4.22 18.67
CA SER A 51 6.70 -3.11 19.16
C SER A 51 5.75 -2.04 19.69
N ILE A 52 5.82 -1.76 20.99
CA ILE A 52 4.99 -0.75 21.64
C ILE A 52 5.86 0.50 21.81
N GLN A 53 5.43 1.60 21.20
CA GLN A 53 6.13 2.89 21.23
C GLN A 53 5.13 4.01 21.52
N ASP A 54 4.35 4.43 20.52
CA ASP A 54 3.22 5.34 20.69
C ASP A 54 1.91 4.56 20.86
N ARG A 55 1.22 4.72 22.00
CA ARG A 55 -0.07 4.05 22.25
C ARG A 55 -1.25 4.67 21.49
N PHE A 56 -1.11 5.88 20.98
CA PHE A 56 -2.17 6.60 20.27
C PHE A 56 -2.15 6.31 18.77
N SER A 57 -1.00 5.94 18.23
CA SER A 57 -0.83 5.56 16.82
C SER A 57 -0.34 4.13 16.73
N GLN A 58 -1.22 3.22 16.30
CA GLN A 58 -0.92 1.80 16.22
C GLN A 58 -1.25 1.24 14.84
N ILE A 59 -0.28 0.53 14.29
CA ILE A 59 -0.38 -0.17 13.02
C ILE A 59 -0.44 -1.68 13.28
N ALA A 60 -1.42 -2.35 12.70
CA ALA A 60 -1.43 -3.79 12.55
C ALA A 60 -1.14 -4.14 11.08
N VAL A 61 -0.26 -5.11 10.84
CA VAL A 61 0.01 -5.65 9.50
C VAL A 61 -0.22 -7.14 9.52
N VAL A 62 -1.14 -7.60 8.70
CA VAL A 62 -1.45 -9.01 8.50
C VAL A 62 -1.36 -9.31 7.02
N ASN A 63 -1.29 -10.58 6.66
CA ASN A 63 -1.41 -10.97 5.26
C ASN A 63 -2.57 -11.91 5.05
N THR A 64 -3.06 -11.97 3.82
CA THR A 64 -4.04 -12.98 3.40
C THR A 64 -3.46 -14.39 3.48
N ARG A 65 -4.35 -15.39 3.48
CA ARG A 65 -3.98 -16.80 3.55
C ARG A 65 -3.19 -17.20 2.31
N GLU A 66 -3.69 -16.81 1.15
CA GLU A 66 -3.04 -17.02 -0.13
C GLU A 66 -2.48 -15.70 -0.68
N SER A 67 -1.35 -15.75 -1.39
CA SER A 67 -0.82 -14.61 -2.13
C SER A 67 -1.56 -14.47 -3.46
N ASN A 68 -2.82 -14.03 -3.36
CA ASN A 68 -3.67 -13.74 -4.50
C ASN A 68 -4.75 -12.73 -4.10
N ILE A 69 -5.08 -11.79 -4.97
CA ILE A 69 -6.07 -10.75 -4.67
C ILE A 69 -7.47 -11.32 -4.43
N ARG A 70 -7.82 -12.46 -5.04
CA ARG A 70 -9.13 -13.10 -4.80
C ARG A 70 -9.32 -13.56 -3.35
N ASP A 71 -8.22 -13.76 -2.62
CA ASP A 71 -8.25 -14.22 -1.23
C ASP A 71 -8.93 -13.22 -0.29
N ILE A 72 -9.03 -11.96 -0.71
CA ILE A 72 -9.82 -10.91 -0.04
C ILE A 72 -11.27 -11.35 0.18
N SER A 73 -11.86 -12.14 -0.74
CA SER A 73 -13.24 -12.64 -0.63
C SER A 73 -13.38 -14.17 -0.50
N GLU A 74 -12.36 -14.97 -0.84
CA GLU A 74 -12.48 -16.43 -0.87
C GLU A 74 -12.16 -17.13 0.48
N ASN A 75 -11.34 -16.53 1.35
CA ASN A 75 -10.88 -17.14 2.60
C ASN A 75 -11.14 -16.27 3.84
N GLU A 76 -12.34 -15.70 3.92
CA GLU A 76 -12.73 -14.72 4.94
C GLU A 76 -12.48 -15.22 6.38
N LYS A 77 -12.82 -16.49 6.65
CA LYS A 77 -12.62 -17.12 7.96
C LYS A 77 -11.19 -16.98 8.48
N TYR A 78 -10.19 -17.04 7.61
CA TYR A 78 -8.81 -16.89 8.04
C TYR A 78 -8.53 -15.47 8.55
N LEU A 79 -9.05 -14.45 7.88
CA LEU A 79 -8.91 -13.07 8.33
C LEU A 79 -9.75 -12.83 9.59
N ASP A 80 -10.94 -13.41 9.69
CA ASP A 80 -11.78 -13.34 10.90
C ASP A 80 -11.04 -13.90 12.12
N ASP A 81 -10.43 -15.08 12.01
CA ASP A 81 -9.63 -15.70 13.08
C ASP A 81 -8.45 -14.78 13.49
N VAL A 82 -7.82 -14.12 12.51
CA VAL A 82 -6.73 -13.15 12.78
C VAL A 82 -7.26 -11.89 13.46
N PHE A 83 -8.44 -11.40 13.05
CA PHE A 83 -9.08 -10.22 13.64
C PHE A 83 -9.55 -10.48 15.06
N ASP A 84 -10.07 -11.67 15.36
CA ASP A 84 -10.39 -12.11 16.72
C ASP A 84 -9.15 -12.03 17.60
N VAL A 85 -8.01 -12.57 17.15
CA VAL A 85 -6.76 -12.50 17.90
C VAL A 85 -6.29 -11.06 18.11
N LEU A 86 -6.39 -10.20 17.08
CA LEU A 86 -6.05 -8.77 17.20
C LEU A 86 -6.93 -8.05 18.24
N ARG A 87 -8.24 -8.30 18.23
CA ARG A 87 -9.19 -7.72 19.20
C ARG A 87 -8.95 -8.25 20.61
N GLU A 88 -8.85 -9.56 20.77
CA GLU A 88 -8.81 -10.20 22.09
C GLU A 88 -7.47 -10.04 22.79
N GLN A 89 -6.36 -10.31 22.07
CA GLN A 89 -5.02 -10.37 22.67
C GLN A 89 -4.31 -9.01 22.64
N TYR A 90 -4.46 -8.25 21.56
CA TYR A 90 -3.74 -6.99 21.35
C TYR A 90 -4.59 -5.74 21.57
N LYS A 91 -5.90 -5.92 21.87
CA LYS A 91 -6.86 -4.83 22.09
C LYS A 91 -6.89 -3.84 20.92
N PHE A 92 -6.73 -4.36 19.70
CA PHE A 92 -6.76 -3.57 18.48
C PHE A 92 -8.21 -3.52 17.94
N PRO A 93 -8.88 -2.36 17.93
CA PRO A 93 -10.29 -2.25 17.53
C PRO A 93 -10.42 -2.19 16.00
N ILE A 94 -10.55 -3.35 15.37
CA ILE A 94 -10.64 -3.48 13.89
C ILE A 94 -11.76 -2.59 13.33
N ASP A 95 -12.94 -2.61 13.95
CA ASP A 95 -14.14 -1.89 13.48
C ASP A 95 -14.02 -0.35 13.55
N GLN A 96 -12.98 0.17 14.22
CA GLN A 96 -12.70 1.60 14.34
C GLN A 96 -11.38 1.98 13.67
N SER A 97 -10.80 1.06 12.90
CA SER A 97 -9.51 1.26 12.25
C SER A 97 -9.68 1.59 10.77
N ALA A 98 -8.78 2.41 10.23
CA ALA A 98 -8.62 2.49 8.79
C ALA A 98 -8.03 1.16 8.28
N ILE A 99 -8.62 0.58 7.23
CA ILE A 99 -8.20 -0.69 6.64
C ILE A 99 -7.69 -0.46 5.22
N TYR A 100 -6.49 -0.96 4.93
CA TYR A 100 -5.89 -0.90 3.60
C TYR A 100 -5.49 -2.29 3.13
N TYR A 101 -5.99 -2.68 1.96
CA TYR A 101 -5.56 -3.90 1.26
C TYR A 101 -4.42 -3.55 0.31
N LEU A 102 -3.18 -3.91 0.64
CA LEU A 102 -1.99 -3.59 -0.16
C LEU A 102 -1.57 -4.81 -0.99
N PHE A 103 -1.81 -4.73 -2.30
CA PHE A 103 -1.63 -5.85 -3.23
C PHE A 103 -0.78 -5.46 -4.44
N ASP A 104 -0.12 -6.47 -5.00
CA ASP A 104 0.65 -6.32 -6.23
C ASP A 104 -0.29 -6.47 -7.42
N ARG A 105 -0.11 -5.62 -8.43
CA ARG A 105 -0.72 -5.85 -9.75
C ARG A 105 0.13 -6.87 -10.53
N ASP A 106 0.20 -8.10 -10.04
CA ASP A 106 0.88 -9.20 -10.72
C ASP A 106 -0.02 -9.83 -11.82
N PRO A 107 0.30 -9.65 -13.11
CA PRO A 107 -0.51 -10.16 -14.22
C PRO A 107 -0.46 -11.68 -14.38
N LYS A 108 0.44 -12.38 -13.67
CA LYS A 108 0.54 -13.85 -13.72
C LYS A 108 -0.26 -14.53 -12.62
N SER A 109 -0.35 -13.91 -11.46
CA SER A 109 -1.07 -14.44 -10.29
C SER A 109 -2.48 -13.87 -10.19
N ASN A 110 -2.64 -12.57 -10.43
CA ASN A 110 -3.90 -11.85 -10.35
C ASN A 110 -4.45 -11.66 -11.77
N THR A 111 -5.04 -12.73 -12.31
CA THR A 111 -5.39 -12.87 -13.74
C THR A 111 -6.82 -12.48 -14.10
N ASP A 112 -7.63 -12.02 -13.14
CA ASP A 112 -9.03 -11.62 -13.34
C ASP A 112 -9.15 -10.09 -13.23
N PRO A 113 -9.07 -9.35 -14.35
CA PRO A 113 -9.17 -7.90 -14.35
C PRO A 113 -10.53 -7.39 -13.86
N ALA A 114 -11.61 -8.14 -14.12
CA ALA A 114 -12.95 -7.74 -13.71
C ALA A 114 -13.12 -7.82 -12.19
N LEU A 115 -12.51 -8.84 -11.56
CA LEU A 115 -12.46 -8.91 -10.10
C LEU A 115 -11.64 -7.77 -9.50
N ILE A 116 -10.48 -7.47 -10.08
CA ILE A 116 -9.63 -6.34 -9.63
C ILE A 116 -10.39 -5.01 -9.76
N GLU A 117 -11.04 -4.78 -10.89
CA GLU A 117 -11.87 -3.60 -11.15
C GLU A 117 -13.02 -3.50 -10.14
N LYS A 118 -13.72 -4.60 -9.88
CA LYS A 118 -14.74 -4.67 -8.83
C LYS A 118 -14.16 -4.25 -7.48
N TYR A 119 -12.98 -4.73 -7.09
CA TYR A 119 -12.37 -4.34 -5.83
C TYR A 119 -11.95 -2.87 -5.79
N ILE A 120 -11.44 -2.29 -6.87
CA ILE A 120 -11.12 -0.86 -6.93
C ILE A 120 -12.37 0.00 -6.66
N LEU A 121 -13.52 -0.42 -7.16
CA LEU A 121 -14.78 0.31 -7.01
C LEU A 121 -15.49 0.03 -5.67
N SER A 122 -15.32 -1.16 -5.09
CA SER A 122 -16.02 -1.58 -3.86
C SER A 122 -15.20 -1.46 -2.58
N LEU A 123 -13.87 -1.52 -2.66
CA LEU A 123 -12.94 -1.24 -1.57
C LEU A 123 -12.35 0.15 -1.80
N ALA A 124 -13.20 1.17 -1.69
CA ALA A 124 -12.90 2.54 -2.09
C ALA A 124 -12.51 3.44 -0.92
N ASN A 125 -13.03 3.15 0.28
CA ASN A 125 -12.87 3.96 1.47
C ASN A 125 -12.24 3.12 2.60
N PRO A 126 -11.24 3.64 3.33
CA PRO A 126 -10.53 2.89 4.34
C PRO A 126 -11.38 2.56 5.58
N TYR A 127 -12.51 3.25 5.80
CA TYR A 127 -13.35 3.07 6.98
C TYR A 127 -14.65 2.32 6.68
N ASP A 128 -15.37 2.69 5.62
CA ASP A 128 -16.69 2.12 5.34
C ASP A 128 -17.06 2.18 3.85
N ASN A 129 -17.58 1.07 3.32
CA ASN A 129 -18.03 0.92 1.93
C ASN A 129 -19.52 0.49 1.86
N ASN A 130 -20.33 0.85 2.86
CA ASN A 130 -21.76 0.52 2.94
C ASN A 130 -22.03 -1.00 2.97
N ASP A 131 -22.56 -1.54 1.87
CA ASP A 131 -22.97 -2.95 1.75
C ASP A 131 -21.81 -3.91 1.45
N TYR A 132 -20.58 -3.38 1.33
CA TYR A 132 -19.37 -4.18 1.13
C TYR A 132 -18.42 -4.09 2.32
N LYS A 133 -17.34 -4.88 2.28
CA LYS A 133 -16.33 -4.88 3.34
C LYS A 133 -15.70 -3.50 3.50
N ALA A 134 -15.44 -3.10 4.74
CA ALA A 134 -14.64 -1.91 5.05
C ALA A 134 -13.22 -2.06 4.50
N GLY A 135 -12.64 -0.94 4.06
CA GLY A 135 -11.25 -0.84 3.66
C GLY A 135 -11.04 -0.44 2.21
N GLN A 136 -9.83 0.02 1.92
CA GLN A 136 -9.46 0.52 0.61
C GLN A 136 -8.39 -0.34 -0.07
N LEU A 137 -8.59 -0.69 -1.34
CA LEU A 137 -7.59 -1.39 -2.14
C LEU A 137 -6.49 -0.41 -2.60
N LEU A 138 -5.25 -0.78 -2.35
CA LEU A 138 -4.03 -0.11 -2.80
C LEU A 138 -3.25 -1.05 -3.72
N LEU A 139 -3.18 -0.72 -5.00
CA LEU A 139 -2.41 -1.49 -5.97
C LEU A 139 -1.03 -0.89 -6.20
N SER A 140 -0.03 -1.76 -6.31
CA SER A 140 1.32 -1.38 -6.76
C SER A 140 1.66 -2.05 -8.08
N TYR A 141 2.20 -1.28 -9.03
CA TYR A 141 2.36 -1.64 -10.43
C TYR A 141 3.85 -1.69 -10.82
N PRO A 142 4.41 -2.88 -11.14
CA PRO A 142 3.77 -4.20 -11.10
C PRO A 142 3.67 -4.81 -9.69
N SER A 143 4.41 -4.27 -8.72
CA SER A 143 4.46 -4.77 -7.35
C SER A 143 4.89 -3.70 -6.36
N ILE A 144 4.87 -4.00 -5.06
CA ILE A 144 5.27 -3.11 -3.97
C ILE A 144 6.71 -2.60 -4.08
N GLU A 145 7.58 -3.33 -4.79
CA GLU A 145 8.92 -2.86 -5.15
C GLU A 145 8.90 -1.50 -5.87
N SER A 146 7.79 -1.16 -6.53
CA SER A 146 7.57 0.16 -7.12
C SER A 146 7.70 1.28 -6.10
N TYR A 147 7.10 1.12 -4.91
CA TYR A 147 7.26 2.10 -3.84
C TYR A 147 8.73 2.25 -3.43
N LEU A 148 9.45 1.12 -3.35
CA LEU A 148 10.87 1.13 -3.00
C LEU A 148 11.70 1.86 -4.05
N VAL A 149 11.43 1.65 -5.34
CA VAL A 149 12.13 2.38 -6.41
C VAL A 149 11.81 3.88 -6.37
N SER A 150 10.54 4.26 -6.19
CA SER A 150 10.11 5.66 -6.09
C SER A 150 10.73 6.42 -4.91
N ASN A 151 11.22 5.71 -3.88
CA ASN A 151 11.96 6.36 -2.79
C ASN A 151 13.32 6.91 -3.23
N PHE A 152 13.94 6.36 -4.28
CA PHE A 152 15.34 6.66 -4.62
C PHE A 152 15.55 7.06 -6.08
N ARG A 153 14.50 7.08 -6.90
CA ARG A 153 14.58 7.43 -8.31
C ARG A 153 13.61 8.54 -8.62
N ASP A 154 14.13 9.57 -9.25
CA ASP A 154 13.33 10.63 -9.84
C ASP A 154 12.79 10.17 -11.18
N ALA A 155 11.60 10.64 -11.51
CA ALA A 155 10.89 10.30 -12.74
C ALA A 155 10.77 8.76 -12.94
N ALA A 156 10.56 8.05 -11.84
CA ALA A 156 10.37 6.61 -11.76
C ALA A 156 9.16 6.18 -12.60
N ASN A 157 8.18 7.06 -12.81
CA ASN A 157 7.05 6.86 -13.72
C ASN A 157 7.46 6.59 -15.19
N PHE A 158 8.70 6.88 -15.62
CA PHE A 158 9.20 6.49 -16.95
C PHE A 158 9.72 5.05 -17.00
N LEU A 159 10.02 4.45 -15.85
CA LEU A 159 10.40 3.04 -15.76
C LEU A 159 9.18 2.17 -16.04
N ARG A 160 9.42 1.07 -16.74
CA ARG A 160 8.40 0.08 -17.06
C ARG A 160 8.88 -1.31 -16.75
N PHE A 161 7.99 -2.10 -16.15
CA PHE A 161 8.23 -3.48 -15.78
C PHE A 161 7.00 -4.32 -16.07
N SER A 162 7.20 -5.49 -16.66
CA SER A 162 6.09 -6.41 -16.91
C SER A 162 5.69 -7.16 -15.65
N LEU A 163 6.67 -7.46 -14.78
CA LEU A 163 6.47 -8.27 -13.58
C LEU A 163 7.21 -7.68 -12.38
N GLY A 164 6.73 -8.01 -11.17
CA GLY A 164 7.46 -7.67 -9.93
C GLY A 164 8.86 -8.28 -9.87
N THR A 165 9.12 -9.39 -10.56
CA THR A 165 10.48 -9.97 -10.69
C THR A 165 11.43 -9.05 -11.45
N ASP A 166 10.93 -8.29 -12.42
CA ASP A 166 11.74 -7.36 -13.20
C ASP A 166 12.10 -6.13 -12.36
N ALA A 167 11.14 -5.62 -11.57
CA ALA A 167 11.38 -4.57 -10.59
C ALA A 167 12.40 -5.01 -9.52
N LYS A 168 12.28 -6.25 -9.00
CA LYS A 168 13.27 -6.84 -8.08
C LYS A 168 14.66 -6.94 -8.69
N LYS A 169 14.75 -7.34 -9.96
CA LYS A 169 16.04 -7.40 -10.68
C LYS A 169 16.65 -6.01 -10.82
N TYR A 170 15.85 -5.01 -11.17
CA TYR A 170 16.29 -3.62 -11.23
C TYR A 170 16.85 -3.14 -9.88
N ILE A 171 16.14 -3.41 -8.77
CA ILE A 171 16.63 -3.11 -7.41
C ILE A 171 17.97 -3.83 -7.14
N GLY A 172 18.09 -5.12 -7.49
CA GLY A 172 19.32 -5.88 -7.30
C GLY A 172 20.53 -5.34 -8.08
N GLN A 173 20.29 -4.64 -9.19
CA GLN A 173 21.33 -3.97 -10.00
C GLN A 173 21.67 -2.56 -9.49
N ASN A 174 20.84 -2.00 -8.62
CA ASN A 174 20.95 -0.64 -8.09
C ASN A 174 21.14 -0.70 -6.57
N THR A 175 22.39 -0.91 -6.14
CA THR A 175 22.71 -1.19 -4.74
C THR A 175 22.41 -0.05 -3.77
N ASP A 176 22.11 1.14 -4.25
CA ASP A 176 21.66 2.27 -3.45
C ASP A 176 20.18 2.14 -3.03
N ILE A 177 19.36 1.39 -3.76
CA ILE A 177 17.96 1.12 -3.46
C ILE A 177 17.85 0.06 -2.37
N GLN A 178 17.66 0.47 -1.12
CA GLN A 178 17.57 -0.46 0.02
C GLN A 178 16.53 -0.02 1.04
N ILE A 179 15.77 -0.98 1.59
CA ILE A 179 14.70 -0.72 2.58
C ILE A 179 15.25 0.00 3.82
N ASN A 180 16.40 -0.40 4.34
CA ASN A 180 17.04 0.22 5.51
C ASN A 180 17.51 1.67 5.26
N LYS A 181 17.60 2.10 3.99
CA LYS A 181 17.94 3.48 3.60
C LYS A 181 16.71 4.37 3.40
N ILE A 182 15.50 3.84 3.48
CA ILE A 182 14.28 4.66 3.49
C ILE A 182 14.38 5.64 4.66
N SER A 183 14.15 6.91 4.38
CA SER A 183 14.19 8.05 5.31
C SER A 183 12.96 8.94 5.09
N GLU A 184 12.83 10.00 5.90
CA GLU A 184 11.76 10.99 5.72
C GLU A 184 11.85 11.67 4.34
N GLU A 185 13.07 11.96 3.88
CA GLU A 185 13.33 12.57 2.56
C GLU A 185 12.94 11.63 1.42
N THR A 186 13.31 10.35 1.49
CA THR A 186 12.97 9.39 0.42
C THR A 186 11.47 9.11 0.37
N MET A 187 10.77 9.18 1.52
CA MET A 187 9.32 9.07 1.56
C MET A 187 8.64 10.26 0.86
N ILE A 188 9.16 11.48 1.05
CA ILE A 188 8.69 12.66 0.31
C ILE A 188 8.93 12.47 -1.19
N ASN A 189 10.10 11.96 -1.59
CA ASN A 189 10.39 11.64 -2.99
C ASN A 189 9.38 10.65 -3.59
N ALA A 190 9.05 9.58 -2.87
CA ALA A 190 8.05 8.62 -3.34
C ALA A 190 6.65 9.25 -3.47
N ALA A 191 6.34 10.27 -2.67
CA ALA A 191 5.11 11.03 -2.82
C ALA A 191 5.15 11.99 -4.02
N ASP A 192 6.30 12.59 -4.33
CA ASP A 192 6.48 13.42 -5.52
C ASP A 192 6.30 12.57 -6.78
N GLU A 193 6.89 11.37 -6.81
CA GLU A 193 6.73 10.42 -7.91
C GLU A 193 5.27 9.97 -8.11
N PHE A 194 4.53 9.74 -7.02
CA PHE A 194 3.11 9.42 -7.08
C PHE A 194 2.31 10.56 -7.74
N LEU A 195 2.53 11.81 -7.33
CA LEU A 195 1.85 12.97 -7.89
C LEU A 195 2.26 13.23 -9.35
N GLN A 196 3.55 13.13 -9.65
CA GLN A 196 4.06 13.27 -11.02
C GLN A 196 3.46 12.23 -11.97
N TYR A 197 3.27 10.99 -11.52
CA TYR A 197 2.55 9.99 -12.30
C TYR A 197 1.14 10.46 -12.66
N LEU A 198 0.34 10.87 -11.66
CA LEU A 198 -1.05 11.33 -11.86
C LEU A 198 -1.11 12.52 -12.81
N VAL A 199 -0.23 13.50 -12.64
CA VAL A 199 -0.13 14.68 -13.52
C VAL A 199 0.26 14.27 -14.94
N SER A 200 1.26 13.40 -15.11
CA SER A 200 1.72 12.94 -16.43
C SER A 200 0.62 12.19 -17.21
N GLU A 201 -0.22 11.46 -16.49
CA GLU A 201 -1.35 10.71 -17.05
C GLU A 201 -2.64 11.54 -17.16
N ARG A 202 -2.61 12.79 -16.69
CA ARG A 202 -3.76 13.70 -16.62
C ARG A 202 -4.94 13.11 -15.85
N ILE A 203 -4.64 12.43 -14.75
CA ILE A 203 -5.64 11.81 -13.88
C ILE A 203 -6.04 12.84 -12.82
N ALA A 204 -7.29 13.28 -12.87
CA ALA A 204 -7.88 14.05 -11.79
C ALA A 204 -8.08 13.15 -10.57
N PHE A 205 -7.87 13.68 -9.38
CA PHE A 205 -7.98 12.91 -8.14
C PHE A 205 -8.47 13.75 -6.98
N ASN A 206 -9.18 13.09 -6.07
CA ASN A 206 -9.46 13.55 -4.72
C ASN A 206 -8.85 12.50 -3.77
N ILE A 207 -8.04 12.92 -2.79
CA ILE A 207 -7.38 12.00 -1.85
C ILE A 207 -8.40 11.26 -0.98
N ASP A 208 -9.51 11.91 -0.64
CA ASP A 208 -10.56 11.32 0.19
C ASP A 208 -11.52 10.43 -0.62
N GLU A 209 -11.62 10.68 -1.93
CA GLU A 209 -12.51 9.96 -2.87
C GLU A 209 -11.71 9.43 -4.08
N PHE A 210 -10.73 8.56 -3.81
CA PHE A 210 -9.75 8.16 -4.82
C PHE A 210 -10.22 7.07 -5.80
N SER A 211 -11.45 6.53 -5.65
CA SER A 211 -11.90 5.36 -6.43
C SER A 211 -11.88 5.61 -7.94
N GLU A 212 -12.39 6.75 -8.41
CA GLU A 212 -12.37 7.11 -9.84
C GLU A 212 -10.94 7.24 -10.39
N ALA A 213 -10.05 7.86 -9.62
CA ALA A 213 -8.64 7.96 -9.98
C ALA A 213 -7.97 6.58 -10.02
N GLY A 214 -8.22 5.73 -9.01
CA GLY A 214 -7.76 4.35 -8.96
C GLY A 214 -8.20 3.52 -10.17
N HIS A 215 -9.47 3.67 -10.58
CA HIS A 215 -10.01 3.03 -11.77
C HIS A 215 -9.32 3.52 -13.05
N ALA A 216 -9.17 4.83 -13.21
CA ALA A 216 -8.47 5.41 -14.36
C ALA A 216 -7.00 4.95 -14.46
N ILE A 217 -6.29 4.86 -13.33
CA ILE A 217 -4.93 4.31 -13.25
C ILE A 217 -4.93 2.88 -13.75
N PHE A 218 -5.82 2.04 -13.22
CA PHE A 218 -5.93 0.64 -13.59
C PHE A 218 -6.20 0.46 -15.09
N THR A 219 -7.19 1.15 -15.65
CA THR A 219 -7.52 1.06 -17.08
C THR A 219 -6.33 1.45 -17.97
N LYS A 220 -5.62 2.54 -17.65
CA LYS A 220 -4.44 2.99 -18.40
C LYS A 220 -3.28 1.98 -18.30
N GLN A 221 -3.03 1.48 -17.09
CA GLN A 221 -1.97 0.49 -16.82
C GLN A 221 -2.23 -0.84 -17.54
N GLU A 222 -3.47 -1.34 -17.52
CA GLU A 222 -3.83 -2.54 -18.28
C GLU A 222 -3.67 -2.33 -19.79
N ALA A 223 -4.05 -1.16 -20.31
CA ALA A 223 -3.84 -0.83 -21.72
C ALA A 223 -2.34 -0.77 -22.11
N GLU A 224 -1.47 -0.20 -21.25
CA GLU A 224 -0.02 -0.23 -21.48
C GLU A 224 0.54 -1.66 -21.48
N TYR A 225 0.11 -2.47 -20.51
CA TYR A 225 0.56 -3.86 -20.37
C TYR A 225 0.13 -4.72 -21.57
N LEU A 226 -1.14 -4.63 -21.98
CA LEU A 226 -1.68 -5.36 -23.13
C LEU A 226 -1.03 -4.94 -24.46
N ALA A 227 -0.57 -3.69 -24.56
CA ALA A 227 0.24 -3.21 -25.69
C ALA A 227 1.70 -3.72 -25.65
N GLY A 228 2.07 -4.56 -24.69
CA GLY A 228 3.41 -5.15 -24.55
C GLY A 228 4.45 -4.20 -23.95
N ARG A 229 4.05 -3.03 -23.42
CA ARG A 229 4.97 -2.04 -22.84
C ARG A 229 5.31 -2.33 -21.38
N GLY A 230 4.58 -3.25 -20.74
CA GLY A 230 4.63 -3.46 -19.29
C GLY A 230 3.85 -2.38 -18.54
N PHE A 231 3.89 -2.44 -17.22
CA PHE A 231 3.30 -1.41 -16.37
C PHE A 231 4.28 -0.27 -16.15
N ARG A 232 3.79 0.97 -16.16
CA ARG A 232 4.55 2.11 -15.63
C ARG A 232 4.67 1.97 -14.12
N LEU A 233 5.86 2.20 -13.60
CA LEU A 233 6.10 2.05 -12.17
C LEU A 233 5.25 3.04 -11.36
N PHE A 234 4.43 2.51 -10.45
CA PHE A 234 3.52 3.30 -9.62
C PHE A 234 3.14 2.53 -8.35
N SER A 235 2.96 3.19 -7.21
CA SER A 235 2.49 2.53 -5.98
C SER A 235 1.48 3.38 -5.23
N MET A 236 0.32 2.80 -4.94
CA MET A 236 -0.72 3.42 -4.13
C MET A 236 -0.43 3.40 -2.63
N LEU A 237 0.70 2.84 -2.16
CA LEU A 237 1.05 2.96 -0.74
C LEU A 237 1.16 4.42 -0.29
N THR A 238 1.61 5.32 -1.18
CA THR A 238 1.64 6.77 -0.92
C THR A 238 0.25 7.34 -0.62
N LEU A 239 -0.81 6.84 -1.28
CA LEU A 239 -2.18 7.32 -1.06
C LEU A 239 -2.58 7.19 0.42
N ALA A 240 -2.25 6.06 1.04
CA ALA A 240 -2.53 5.86 2.46
C ALA A 240 -1.81 6.90 3.34
N PHE A 241 -0.56 7.27 3.01
CA PHE A 241 0.16 8.30 3.75
C PHE A 241 -0.47 9.69 3.61
N LEU A 242 -1.00 10.01 2.43
CA LEU A 242 -1.72 11.26 2.17
C LEU A 242 -3.04 11.29 2.94
N GLN A 243 -3.83 10.22 2.87
CA GLN A 243 -5.11 10.10 3.59
C GLN A 243 -4.94 10.13 5.11
N MET A 244 -3.88 9.52 5.64
CA MET A 244 -3.55 9.59 7.06
C MET A 244 -2.98 10.95 7.49
N GLY A 245 -2.64 11.84 6.55
CA GLY A 245 -1.93 13.09 6.82
C GLY A 245 -0.51 12.88 7.36
N ILE A 246 0.11 11.73 7.09
CA ILE A 246 1.53 11.48 7.36
C ILE A 246 2.38 12.27 6.37
N ILE A 247 1.91 12.38 5.12
CA ILE A 247 2.48 13.27 4.11
C ILE A 247 1.41 14.32 3.81
N GLU A 248 1.81 15.58 3.90
CA GLU A 248 0.96 16.74 3.65
C GLU A 248 1.42 17.43 2.35
N MET A 249 0.46 17.72 1.48
CA MET A 249 0.69 18.61 0.35
C MET A 249 0.80 20.02 0.91
N GLU A 250 1.91 20.70 0.63
CA GLU A 250 2.02 22.10 1.01
C GLU A 250 1.01 22.88 0.16
N GLU A 251 0.03 23.49 0.80
CA GLU A 251 -0.77 24.52 0.16
C GLU A 251 0.22 25.60 -0.29
N LYS A 252 0.38 25.74 -1.61
CA LYS A 252 0.98 26.97 -2.14
C LYS A 252 0.02 28.08 -1.70
N LEU A 253 0.42 28.85 -0.68
CA LEU A 253 -0.14 30.17 -0.39
C LEU A 253 -0.29 30.86 -1.76
N GLN A 254 -1.54 31.04 -2.18
CA GLN A 254 -1.89 31.79 -3.39
C GLN A 254 -1.42 33.24 -3.24
#